data_AF-A0A8H6NU30-F1
#
_entry.id   AF-A0A8H6NU30-F1
#
_cell.length_a   1.000
_cell.length_b   1.000
_cell.length_c   1.000
_cell.angle_alpha   90.00
_cell.angle_beta   90.00
_cell.angle_gamma   90.00
#
_symmetry.space_group_name_H-M   'P 1'
#
loop_
_entity.id
_entity.type
_entity.pdbx_description
1 polymer ?
#
loop_
_entity_poly.entity_id
_entity_poly.type
_entity_poly.pdbx_seq_one_letter_code
_entity_poly.pdbx_strand_id
1 'polypeptide(L)'
;MATRHHHATNGGIGHRRAARNQVFQEKIRQMRLPLAPLVQMSTGAVHPAFPATLLNFWLLTEAQLDDLARFYHQRTPSPWSGQYPCPITWQSGLTLEEKRRKIGKFIGLRGCDTPIRIRVKTEEQIMEEARQARIAEDEEALRRKMPWYS
;
A
#
# COMPACT_ATOMS: atom_id res chain seq x y z
N MET A 1 -29.69 -58.94 -1.77
CA MET A 1 -28.42 -58.65 -2.48
C MET A 1 -28.41 -57.17 -2.83
N ALA A 2 -27.54 -56.38 -2.18
CA ALA A 2 -27.55 -54.92 -2.25
C ALA A 2 -26.72 -54.40 -3.43
N THR A 3 -27.36 -53.64 -4.31
CA THR A 3 -26.75 -53.00 -5.48
C THR A 3 -25.88 -51.83 -5.04
N ARG A 4 -24.56 -51.91 -5.29
CA ARG A 4 -23.62 -50.79 -5.05
C ARG A 4 -23.88 -49.67 -6.06
N HIS A 5 -24.44 -48.57 -5.60
CA HIS A 5 -24.47 -47.32 -6.35
C HIS A 5 -23.08 -46.66 -6.28
N HIS A 6 -22.36 -46.70 -7.40
CA HIS A 6 -21.16 -45.88 -7.59
C HIS A 6 -21.59 -44.42 -7.82
N HIS A 7 -21.48 -43.59 -6.80
CA HIS A 7 -21.52 -42.13 -6.96
C HIS A 7 -20.22 -41.69 -7.66
N ALA A 8 -20.28 -41.58 -8.99
CA ALA A 8 -19.25 -40.87 -9.75
C ALA A 8 -19.31 -39.40 -9.35
N THR A 9 -18.34 -38.96 -8.55
CA THR A 9 -18.16 -37.55 -8.20
C THR A 9 -17.97 -36.76 -9.47
N ASN A 10 -18.97 -35.93 -9.81
CA ASN A 10 -18.94 -35.01 -10.92
C ASN A 10 -17.99 -33.85 -10.60
N GLY A 11 -16.68 -34.15 -10.57
CA GLY A 11 -15.58 -33.18 -10.56
C GLY A 11 -15.59 -32.43 -11.88
N GLY A 12 -16.50 -31.47 -11.96
CA GLY A 12 -16.97 -30.83 -13.18
C GLY A 12 -15.86 -30.24 -14.04
N ILE A 13 -16.19 -30.08 -15.32
CA ILE A 13 -15.37 -29.59 -16.44
C ILE A 13 -14.38 -28.46 -16.07
N GLY A 14 -14.72 -27.59 -15.11
CA GLY A 14 -13.83 -26.55 -14.57
C GLY A 14 -12.53 -27.05 -13.95
N HIS A 15 -12.54 -28.13 -13.17
CA HIS A 15 -11.33 -28.71 -12.57
C HIS A 15 -10.38 -29.23 -13.65
N ARG A 16 -10.93 -29.90 -14.66
CA ARG A 16 -10.17 -30.40 -15.83
C ARG A 16 -9.58 -29.26 -16.66
N ARG A 17 -10.29 -28.14 -16.82
CA ARG A 17 -9.82 -26.98 -17.58
C ARG A 17 -8.70 -26.23 -16.84
N ALA A 18 -8.84 -26.05 -15.53
CA ALA A 18 -7.81 -25.45 -14.69
C ALA A 18 -6.54 -26.31 -14.62
N ALA A 19 -6.66 -27.63 -14.53
CA ALA A 19 -5.52 -28.55 -14.53
C ALA A 19 -4.71 -28.52 -15.84
N ARG A 20 -5.36 -28.20 -16.97
CA ARG A 20 -4.70 -28.11 -18.29
C ARG A 20 -4.11 -26.73 -18.61
N ASN A 21 -4.45 -25.69 -17.84
CA ASN A 21 -3.94 -24.35 -18.05
C ASN A 21 -2.66 -24.13 -17.22
N GLN A 22 -1.50 -24.30 -17.85
CA GLN A 22 -0.19 -24.14 -17.22
C GLN A 22 0.02 -22.73 -16.64
N VAL A 23 -0.44 -21.68 -17.33
CA VAL A 23 -0.32 -20.29 -16.88
C VAL A 23 -1.11 -20.07 -15.58
N PHE A 24 -2.33 -20.60 -15.52
CA PHE A 24 -3.15 -20.52 -14.32
C PHE A 24 -2.50 -21.27 -13.15
N GLN A 25 -2.01 -22.49 -13.37
CA GLN A 25 -1.34 -23.27 -12.32
C GLN A 25 -0.08 -22.59 -11.81
N GLU A 26 0.74 -22.03 -12.70
CA GLU A 26 1.92 -21.27 -12.32
C GLU A 26 1.55 -20.02 -11.51
N LYS A 27 0.48 -19.33 -11.89
CA LYS A 27 -0.01 -18.19 -11.10
C LYS A 27 -0.48 -18.63 -9.73
N ILE A 28 -1.23 -19.72 -9.60
CA ILE A 28 -1.64 -20.28 -8.30
C ILE A 28 -0.41 -20.65 -7.46
N ARG A 29 0.63 -21.24 -8.07
CA ARG A 29 1.89 -21.55 -7.39
C ARG A 29 2.57 -20.29 -6.83
N GLN A 30 2.64 -19.22 -7.63
CA GLN A 30 3.15 -17.93 -7.19
C GLN A 30 2.33 -17.33 -6.06
N MET A 31 1.00 -17.39 -6.16
CA MET A 31 0.09 -16.85 -5.15
C MET A 31 0.19 -17.60 -3.81
N ARG A 32 0.62 -18.87 -3.83
CA ARG A 32 0.86 -19.69 -2.63
C ARG A 32 2.23 -19.51 -2.00
N LEU A 33 3.12 -18.69 -2.57
CA LEU A 33 4.45 -18.45 -2.00
C LEU A 33 4.31 -17.91 -0.56
N PRO A 34 4.93 -18.56 0.44
CA PRO A 34 4.89 -18.10 1.82
C PRO A 34 5.73 -16.84 2.00
N LEU A 35 5.27 -15.95 2.88
CA LEU A 35 5.98 -14.74 3.26
C LEU A 35 6.52 -14.88 4.68
N ALA A 36 7.78 -14.50 4.89
CA ALA A 36 8.37 -14.47 6.22
C ALA A 36 7.79 -13.29 7.02
N PRO A 37 7.39 -13.50 8.29
CA PRO A 37 6.85 -12.44 9.12
C PRO A 37 7.90 -11.40 9.47
N LEU A 38 7.52 -10.12 9.41
CA LEU A 38 8.32 -9.02 9.95
C LEU A 38 7.98 -8.82 11.43
N VAL A 39 8.98 -8.46 12.22
CA VAL A 39 8.82 -8.15 13.65
C VAL A 39 8.85 -6.65 13.89
N GLN A 40 8.07 -6.18 14.87
CA GLN A 40 8.07 -4.78 15.31
C GLN A 40 9.37 -4.47 16.06
N MET A 41 10.04 -3.37 15.74
CA MET A 41 11.35 -3.03 16.33
C MET A 41 11.33 -2.83 17.85
N SER A 42 10.22 -2.32 18.42
CA SER A 42 10.15 -2.02 19.86
C SER A 42 9.76 -3.21 20.74
N THR A 43 9.01 -4.19 20.22
CA THR A 43 8.45 -5.30 21.01
C THR A 43 8.88 -6.68 20.52
N GLY A 44 9.40 -6.78 19.29
CA GLY A 44 9.65 -8.05 18.62
C GLY A 44 8.39 -8.80 18.16
N ALA A 45 7.19 -8.25 18.38
CA ALA A 45 5.93 -8.89 18.02
C ALA A 45 5.64 -8.84 16.51
N VAL A 46 4.86 -9.79 16.02
CA VAL A 46 4.36 -9.81 14.64
C VAL A 46 2.90 -9.34 14.61
N HIS A 47 2.55 -8.50 13.63
CA HIS A 47 1.16 -8.07 13.47
C HIS A 47 0.23 -9.26 13.15
N PRO A 48 -0.95 -9.40 13.79
CA PRO A 48 -1.82 -10.56 13.61
C PRO A 48 -2.36 -10.70 12.18
N ALA A 49 -2.51 -9.59 11.46
CA ALA A 49 -2.91 -9.58 10.04
C ALA A 49 -1.71 -9.61 9.07
N PHE A 50 -0.49 -9.91 9.53
CA PHE A 50 0.65 -10.04 8.61
C PHE A 50 0.37 -11.16 7.59
N PRO A 51 0.52 -10.91 6.28
CA PRO A 51 0.12 -11.86 5.26
C PRO A 51 1.03 -13.09 5.26
N ALA A 52 0.46 -14.28 5.44
CA ALA A 52 1.20 -15.54 5.44
C ALA A 52 1.67 -15.97 4.03
N THR A 53 0.98 -15.53 2.98
CA THR A 53 1.30 -15.82 1.58
C THR A 53 1.13 -14.59 0.69
N LEU A 54 1.65 -14.65 -0.54
CA LEU A 54 1.44 -13.60 -1.54
C LEU A 54 -0.05 -13.36 -1.81
N LEU A 55 -0.88 -14.41 -1.83
CA LEU A 55 -2.35 -14.26 -1.96
C LEU A 55 -2.94 -13.49 -0.79
N ASN A 56 -2.58 -13.83 0.45
CA ASN A 56 -3.09 -13.12 1.61
C ASN A 56 -2.72 -11.64 1.57
N PHE A 57 -1.52 -11.29 1.09
CA PHE A 57 -1.12 -9.89 0.89
C PHE A 57 -2.06 -9.15 -0.08
N TRP A 58 -2.38 -9.74 -1.23
CA TRP A 58 -3.27 -9.10 -2.21
C TRP A 58 -4.72 -8.96 -1.72
N LEU A 59 -5.12 -9.77 -0.74
CA LEU A 59 -6.44 -9.72 -0.11
C LEU A 59 -6.52 -8.74 1.08
N LEU A 60 -5.42 -8.10 1.48
CA LEU A 60 -5.45 -7.12 2.56
C LEU A 60 -6.40 -5.97 2.23
N THR A 61 -7.23 -5.62 3.21
CA THR A 61 -8.16 -4.48 3.14
C THR A 61 -7.44 -3.17 3.45
N GLU A 62 -8.08 -2.07 3.13
CA GLU A 62 -7.56 -0.74 3.44
C GLU A 62 -7.26 -0.56 4.94
N ALA A 63 -8.20 -0.97 5.80
CA ALA A 63 -8.05 -0.90 7.25
C ALA A 63 -6.85 -1.74 7.74
N GLN A 64 -6.69 -2.96 7.22
CA GLN A 64 -5.55 -3.82 7.60
C GLN A 64 -4.20 -3.23 7.17
N LEU A 65 -4.14 -2.58 6.01
CA LEU A 65 -2.91 -1.91 5.55
C LEU A 65 -2.57 -0.70 6.43
N ASP A 66 -3.57 0.09 6.79
CA ASP A 66 -3.43 1.23 7.69
C ASP A 66 -2.99 0.81 9.10
N ASP A 67 -3.52 -0.30 9.60
CA ASP A 67 -3.15 -0.88 10.89
C ASP A 67 -1.73 -1.44 10.87
N LEU A 68 -1.34 -2.16 9.81
CA LEU A 68 0.04 -2.60 9.59
C LEU A 68 1.03 -1.42 9.60
N ALA A 69 0.71 -0.35 8.85
CA ALA A 69 1.55 0.84 8.79
C ALA A 69 1.69 1.51 10.17
N ARG A 70 0.62 1.56 10.97
CA ARG A 70 0.66 2.11 12.34
C ARG A 70 1.50 1.22 13.27
N PHE A 71 1.26 -0.09 13.27
CA PHE A 71 1.95 -1.07 14.10
C PHE A 71 3.47 -1.02 13.87
N TYR A 72 3.92 -0.97 12.62
CA TYR A 72 5.35 -0.87 12.29
C TYR A 72 5.91 0.57 12.31
N HIS A 73 5.26 1.51 12.99
CA HIS A 73 5.69 2.91 13.13
C HIS A 73 5.88 3.66 11.79
N GLN A 74 5.28 3.20 10.70
CA GLN A 74 5.40 3.83 9.38
C GLN A 74 4.32 4.91 9.15
N ARG A 75 3.16 4.77 9.80
CA ARG A 75 2.07 5.75 9.76
C ARG A 75 2.20 6.87 10.78
N THR A 76 2.68 6.55 11.96
CA THR A 76 2.91 7.51 13.04
C THR A 76 4.38 7.40 13.40
N PRO A 77 5.25 8.23 12.78
CA PRO A 77 6.69 8.12 12.94
C PRO A 77 7.12 8.19 14.41
N SER A 78 8.15 7.41 14.73
CA SER A 78 8.77 7.32 16.05
C SER A 78 10.27 7.07 15.88
N PRO A 79 11.07 7.04 16.96
CA PRO A 79 12.50 6.72 16.88
C PRO A 79 12.82 5.37 16.20
N TRP A 80 11.84 4.46 16.14
CA TRP A 80 11.97 3.14 15.53
C TRP A 80 11.72 3.12 14.02
N SER A 81 11.09 4.15 13.44
CA SER A 81 10.61 4.11 12.05
C SER A 81 11.73 3.90 11.03
N GLY A 82 12.90 4.50 11.28
CA GLY A 82 14.08 4.39 10.42
C GLY A 82 14.92 3.13 10.64
N GLN A 83 14.58 2.30 11.63
CA GLN A 83 15.34 1.09 11.97
C GLN A 83 14.84 -0.15 11.21
N TYR A 84 13.70 -0.05 10.52
CA TYR A 84 13.24 -1.12 9.65
C TYR A 84 14.07 -1.21 8.36
N PRO A 85 14.20 -2.39 7.72
CA PRO A 85 15.05 -2.56 6.55
C PRO A 85 14.69 -1.68 5.34
N CYS A 86 13.40 -1.38 5.14
CA CYS A 86 12.94 -0.56 4.03
C CYS A 86 11.87 0.43 4.50
N PRO A 87 12.24 1.51 5.23
CA PRO A 87 11.28 2.47 5.74
C PRO A 87 10.45 3.13 4.63
N ILE A 88 9.20 3.45 4.93
CA ILE A 88 8.26 4.07 4.00
C ILE A 88 7.58 5.28 4.63
N THR A 89 7.13 6.22 3.80
CA THR A 89 6.28 7.33 4.23
C THR A 89 4.81 6.97 4.06
N TRP A 90 3.98 7.29 5.06
CA TRP A 90 2.54 7.14 4.98
C TRP A 90 1.87 8.51 5.06
N GLN A 91 1.04 8.84 4.07
CA GLN A 91 0.33 10.11 3.99
C GLN A 91 -1.18 9.88 4.09
N SER A 92 -1.94 10.89 4.50
CA SER A 92 -3.40 10.87 4.40
C SER A 92 -3.84 10.90 2.93
N GLY A 93 -4.95 10.24 2.61
CA GLY A 93 -5.54 10.26 1.27
C GLY A 93 -4.93 9.29 0.25
N LEU A 94 -4.05 8.38 0.67
CA LEU A 94 -3.54 7.31 -0.19
C LEU A 94 -4.67 6.36 -0.62
N THR A 95 -4.69 5.98 -1.90
CA THR A 95 -5.61 4.95 -2.39
C THR A 95 -5.20 3.55 -1.90
N LEU A 96 -6.12 2.59 -1.97
CA LEU A 96 -5.84 1.19 -1.62
C LEU A 96 -4.62 0.63 -2.35
N GLU A 97 -4.46 0.93 -3.63
CA GLU A 97 -3.34 0.44 -4.42
C GLU A 97 -2.00 1.04 -3.96
N GLU A 98 -1.99 2.33 -3.60
CA GLU A 98 -0.78 2.97 -3.07
C GLU A 98 -0.39 2.44 -1.70
N LYS A 99 -1.38 2.22 -0.83
CA LYS A 99 -1.19 1.57 0.47
C LYS A 99 -0.57 0.18 0.29
N ARG A 100 -1.10 -0.62 -0.65
CA ARG A 100 -0.54 -1.94 -0.99
C ARG A 100 0.88 -1.85 -1.52
N ARG A 101 1.17 -0.95 -2.46
CA ARG A 101 2.53 -0.77 -3.01
C ARG A 101 3.52 -0.39 -1.90
N LYS A 102 3.16 0.57 -1.05
CA LYS A 102 4.00 0.98 0.09
C LYS A 102 4.26 -0.18 1.06
N ILE A 103 3.23 -0.90 1.51
CA ILE A 103 3.41 -2.06 2.39
C ILE A 103 4.20 -3.17 1.70
N GLY A 104 3.93 -3.45 0.42
CA GLY A 104 4.66 -4.44 -0.36
C GLY A 104 6.15 -4.12 -0.42
N LYS A 105 6.52 -2.86 -0.69
CA LYS A 105 7.91 -2.39 -0.63
C LYS A 105 8.50 -2.56 0.77
N PHE A 106 7.77 -2.15 1.81
CA PHE A 106 8.20 -2.22 3.20
C PHE A 106 8.55 -3.64 3.66
N ILE A 107 7.76 -4.64 3.23
CA ILE A 107 8.01 -6.07 3.56
C ILE A 107 8.91 -6.78 2.54
N GLY A 108 9.47 -6.07 1.56
CA GLY A 108 10.47 -6.59 0.62
C GLY A 108 9.91 -7.30 -0.63
N LEU A 109 8.65 -7.05 -1.02
CA LEU A 109 8.10 -7.57 -2.27
C LEU A 109 8.60 -6.76 -3.48
N ARG A 110 8.99 -7.47 -4.54
CA ARG A 110 9.38 -6.86 -5.82
C ARG A 110 8.16 -6.38 -6.61
N GLY A 111 8.33 -5.32 -7.41
CA GLY A 111 7.27 -4.75 -8.24
C GLY A 111 6.23 -3.95 -7.45
N CYS A 112 6.48 -3.70 -6.16
CA CYS A 112 5.67 -2.83 -5.32
C CYS A 112 6.25 -1.41 -5.23
N ASP A 113 7.15 -1.05 -6.14
CA ASP A 113 7.70 0.30 -6.21
C ASP A 113 6.57 1.32 -6.32
N THR A 114 6.50 2.21 -5.33
CA THR A 114 5.60 3.34 -5.41
C THR A 114 6.18 4.24 -6.50
N PRO A 115 5.46 4.48 -7.61
CA PRO A 115 5.92 5.43 -8.60
C PRO A 115 6.20 6.71 -7.83
N ILE A 116 7.34 7.35 -8.14
CA ILE A 116 7.61 8.68 -7.62
C ILE A 116 6.50 9.52 -8.24
N ARG A 117 5.38 9.68 -7.52
CA ARG A 117 4.51 10.81 -7.69
C ARG A 117 5.38 11.97 -7.25
N ILE A 118 6.24 12.43 -8.15
CA ILE A 118 6.62 13.82 -8.19
C ILE A 118 5.27 14.50 -8.01
N ARG A 119 5.11 15.24 -6.91
CA ARG A 119 3.95 16.11 -6.68
C ARG A 119 3.95 17.08 -7.85
N VAL A 120 3.48 16.64 -9.02
CA VAL A 120 3.07 17.51 -10.10
C VAL A 120 1.82 18.11 -9.52
N LYS A 121 1.98 19.29 -8.92
CA LYS A 121 0.86 20.16 -8.56
C LYS A 121 -0.01 20.23 -9.81
N THR A 122 -1.32 20.07 -9.65
CA THR A 122 -2.21 20.22 -10.80
C THR A 122 -2.06 21.64 -11.35
N GLU A 123 -2.40 21.87 -12.62
CA GLU A 123 -2.30 23.20 -13.23
C GLU A 123 -3.05 24.25 -12.38
N GLU A 124 -4.19 23.87 -11.81
CA GLU A 124 -4.98 24.73 -10.92
C GLU A 124 -4.23 25.06 -9.62
N GLN A 125 -3.56 24.08 -9.02
CA GLN A 125 -2.77 24.29 -7.81
C GLN A 125 -1.56 25.19 -8.05
N ILE A 126 -0.92 25.07 -9.22
CA ILE A 126 0.19 25.94 -9.63
C ILE A 126 -0.32 27.37 -9.84
N MET A 127 -1.44 27.52 -10.54
CA MET A 127 -2.01 28.83 -10.88
C MET A 127 -2.51 29.58 -9.63
N GLU A 128 -3.14 28.88 -8.69
CA GLU A 128 -3.61 29.48 -7.44
C GLU A 128 -2.44 29.91 -6.55
N GLU A 129 -1.38 29.11 -6.45
CA GLU A 129 -0.17 29.48 -5.71
C GLU A 129 0.52 30.71 -6.31
N ALA A 130 0.60 30.79 -7.64
CA ALA A 130 1.13 31.96 -8.34
C ALA A 130 0.28 33.21 -8.10
N ARG A 131 -1.05 33.07 -8.04
CA ARG A 131 -1.96 34.17 -7.72
C ARG A 131 -1.74 34.67 -6.29
N GLN A 132 -1.65 33.77 -5.32
CA GLN A 132 -1.44 34.12 -3.92
C GLN A 132 -0.08 34.77 -3.69
N ALA A 133 0.98 34.29 -4.35
CA ALA A 133 2.30 34.90 -4.29
C ALA A 133 2.29 36.36 -4.77
N ARG A 134 1.59 36.64 -5.88
CA ARG A 134 1.45 38.02 -6.39
C ARG A 134 0.69 38.94 -5.43
N ILE A 135 -0.39 38.45 -4.81
CA ILE A 135 -1.16 39.23 -3.83
C ILE A 135 -0.30 39.54 -2.60
N ALA A 136 0.48 38.58 -2.12
CA ALA A 136 1.38 38.77 -0.99
C ALA A 136 2.51 39.77 -1.31
N GLU A 137 3.09 39.71 -2.51
CA GLU A 137 4.08 40.69 -2.99
C GLU A 137 3.49 42.11 -3.06
N ASP A 138 2.27 42.24 -3.58
CA ASP A 138 1.57 43.53 -3.66
C ASP A 138 1.24 44.08 -2.26
N GLU A 139 0.82 43.23 -1.32
CA GLU A 139 0.55 43.60 0.07
C GLU A 139 1.83 44.03 0.81
N GLU A 140 2.94 43.30 0.63
CA GLU A 140 4.24 43.65 1.20
C GLU A 140 4.77 44.97 0.62
N ALA A 141 4.62 45.17 -0.69
CA ALA A 141 4.99 46.42 -1.35
C ALA A 141 4.15 47.61 -0.84
N LEU A 142 2.86 47.41 -0.60
CA LEU A 142 1.97 48.43 -0.02
C LEU A 142 2.41 48.77 1.42
N ARG A 143 2.68 47.75 2.23
CA ARG A 143 3.14 47.89 3.61
C ARG A 143 4.47 48.63 3.71
N ARG A 144 5.37 48.41 2.74
CA ARG A 144 6.65 49.11 2.64
C ARG A 144 6.50 50.57 2.17
N LYS A 145 5.48 50.88 1.37
CA LYS A 145 5.18 52.23 0.86
C LYS A 145 4.33 53.08 1.81
N MET A 146 3.61 52.48 2.75
CA MET A 146 2.78 53.17 3.74
C MET A 146 3.27 52.98 5.19
N PRO A 147 4.50 53.39 5.55
CA PRO A 147 5.01 53.22 6.91
C PRO A 147 4.32 54.11 7.96
N TRP A 148 3.50 55.08 7.55
CA TRP A 148 2.85 56.05 8.44
C TRP A 148 1.37 55.77 8.74
N TYR A 149 0.80 54.69 8.20
CA TYR A 149 -0.58 54.25 8.47
C TYR A 149 -0.56 52.92 9.24
N SER A 150 0.05 52.93 10.42
CA SER A 150 -0.07 51.86 11.43
C SER A 150 -0.63 52.41 12.73
#